data_AF-A0A212T6Q7-F1
#
_entry.id   AF-A0A212T6Q7-F1
#
_cell.length_a   1.000
_cell.length_b   1.000
_cell.length_c   1.000
_cell.angle_alpha   90.00
_cell.angle_beta   90.00
_cell.angle_gamma   90.00
#
_symmetry.space_group_name_H-M   'P 1'
#
loop_
_entity.id
_entity.type
_entity.pdbx_description
1 polymer ?
#
loop_
_entity_poly.entity_id
_entity_poly.type
_entity_poly.pdbx_seq_one_letter_code
_entity_poly.pdbx_strand_id
1 'polypeptide(L)'
;MKENKQIDLERLRKDSHGMMKAISREAMKYQFVAGSHNSIKLRRSLALIERLDLVNKTLLSTDIHKVHSKRLADRYINKWNKFKKSKIDSWSKLPLKIRKQIPKPNDCGLASSHLRFFTLIDSVTEVNHKSALGAVKKMKTELLKKLKLHRGLWCVGVVECEVISLKMMKEIQRVGKNTNSEKRKLGVCDVLATDIKNSIYRNEDSLFLIHFHGVLLSTKEETFTLFNDSLRKSKQWSKAPRQIEIKKLSESFGGKGKTTDRNLKDISTYITKGGNDWCFNKSYLRYKIGFELDDSEVIDETTWVLKNWRRSEQLRKEHSEDGIEDSLSMTPSEIAELTLLIDQIMSLNRTRTGYLISTGS
;
A
#
# COMPACT_ATOMS: atom_id res chain seq x y z
N MET A 1 -37.65 31.72 -38.19
CA MET A 1 -36.20 32.05 -38.21
C MET A 1 -35.52 32.06 -36.83
N LYS A 2 -36.18 32.50 -35.75
CA LYS A 2 -35.63 32.41 -34.37
C LYS A 2 -35.57 30.97 -33.83
N GLU A 3 -36.54 30.14 -34.15
CA GLU A 3 -36.58 28.71 -33.76
C GLU A 3 -35.41 27.88 -34.31
N ASN A 4 -35.06 28.04 -35.60
CA ASN A 4 -33.93 27.31 -36.19
C ASN A 4 -32.59 27.65 -35.53
N LYS A 5 -32.37 28.92 -35.12
CA LYS A 5 -31.15 29.31 -34.39
C LYS A 5 -31.05 28.68 -33.00
N GLN A 6 -32.19 28.45 -32.35
CA GLN A 6 -32.24 27.86 -31.01
C GLN A 6 -31.98 26.35 -31.05
N ILE A 7 -32.52 25.67 -32.08
CA ILE A 7 -32.25 24.25 -32.36
C ILE A 7 -30.77 24.03 -32.70
N ASP A 8 -30.17 24.91 -33.51
CA ASP A 8 -28.75 24.83 -33.86
C ASP A 8 -27.82 25.06 -32.66
N LEU A 9 -28.17 25.98 -31.76
CA LEU A 9 -27.42 26.23 -30.53
C LEU A 9 -27.49 25.05 -29.54
N GLU A 10 -28.65 24.41 -29.41
CA GLU A 10 -28.80 23.21 -28.56
C GLU A 10 -28.03 22.01 -29.12
N ARG A 11 -28.03 21.85 -30.46
CA ARG A 11 -27.24 20.83 -31.14
C ARG A 11 -25.74 21.07 -30.95
N LEU A 12 -25.24 22.29 -31.17
CA LEU A 12 -23.84 22.65 -30.94
C LEU A 12 -23.40 22.44 -29.49
N ARG A 13 -24.27 22.70 -28.51
CA ARG A 13 -23.99 22.42 -27.09
C ARG A 13 -23.92 20.92 -26.81
N LYS A 14 -24.83 20.11 -27.37
CA LYS A 14 -24.81 18.65 -27.25
C LYS A 14 -23.57 18.05 -27.91
N ASP A 15 -23.21 18.52 -29.10
CA ASP A 15 -22.03 18.07 -29.85
C ASP A 15 -20.74 18.49 -29.12
N SER A 16 -20.67 19.72 -28.60
CA SER A 16 -19.58 20.19 -27.74
C SER A 16 -19.47 19.35 -26.47
N HIS A 17 -20.59 19.03 -25.80
CA HIS A 17 -20.58 18.18 -24.61
C HIS A 17 -20.17 16.73 -24.92
N GLY A 18 -20.59 16.20 -26.08
CA GLY A 18 -20.16 14.90 -26.59
C GLY A 18 -18.67 14.85 -26.91
N MET A 19 -18.16 15.90 -27.57
CA MET A 19 -16.74 16.05 -27.91
C MET A 19 -15.89 16.23 -26.65
N MET A 20 -16.31 17.05 -25.69
CA MET A 20 -15.63 17.19 -24.40
C MET A 20 -15.60 15.87 -23.61
N LYS A 21 -16.67 15.07 -23.67
CA LYS A 21 -16.68 13.72 -23.09
C LYS A 21 -15.73 12.78 -23.82
N ALA A 22 -15.60 12.87 -25.14
CA ALA A 22 -14.66 12.06 -25.91
C ALA A 22 -13.21 12.44 -25.57
N ILE A 23 -12.88 13.74 -25.58
CA ILE A 23 -11.57 14.27 -25.19
C ILE A 23 -11.22 13.88 -23.76
N SER A 24 -12.18 13.99 -22.82
CA SER A 24 -11.97 13.56 -21.44
C SER A 24 -11.70 12.05 -21.33
N ARG A 25 -12.41 11.20 -22.09
CA ARG A 25 -12.16 9.75 -22.13
C ARG A 25 -10.80 9.40 -22.71
N GLU A 26 -10.34 10.13 -23.73
CA GLU A 26 -9.03 9.96 -24.32
C GLU A 26 -7.92 10.41 -23.36
N ALA A 27 -8.11 11.59 -22.74
CA ALA A 27 -7.23 12.12 -21.69
C ALA A 27 -7.21 11.27 -20.41
N MET A 28 -8.12 10.33 -20.24
CA MET A 28 -8.11 9.38 -19.12
C MET A 28 -7.30 8.12 -19.39
N LYS A 29 -6.99 7.85 -20.67
CA LYS A 29 -6.28 6.65 -21.13
C LYS A 29 -4.81 6.90 -21.47
N TYR A 30 -4.41 8.15 -21.70
CA TYR A 30 -3.02 8.45 -22.04
C TYR A 30 -2.07 8.18 -20.86
N GLN A 31 -0.81 7.87 -21.17
CA GLN A 31 0.25 7.75 -20.18
C GLN A 31 1.00 9.07 -20.01
N PHE A 32 1.30 9.45 -18.77
CA PHE A 32 2.07 10.68 -18.52
C PHE A 32 3.45 10.59 -19.15
N VAL A 33 4.01 11.71 -19.60
CA VAL A 33 5.38 11.77 -20.14
C VAL A 33 6.41 11.53 -19.02
N ALA A 34 7.52 10.88 -19.36
CA ALA A 34 8.67 10.71 -18.47
C ALA A 34 9.12 12.06 -17.85
N GLY A 35 9.56 12.05 -16.59
CA GLY A 35 9.95 13.25 -15.85
C GLY A 35 8.79 14.13 -15.35
N SER A 36 7.53 13.80 -15.67
CA SER A 36 6.37 14.53 -15.13
C SER A 36 6.30 14.42 -13.60
N HIS A 37 6.31 15.56 -12.91
CA HIS A 37 6.19 15.57 -11.44
C HIS A 37 4.88 14.93 -10.95
N ASN A 38 4.97 14.09 -9.92
CA ASN A 38 3.81 13.38 -9.34
C ASN A 38 2.69 14.31 -8.85
N SER A 39 3.03 15.50 -8.35
CA SER A 39 2.03 16.51 -7.96
C SER A 39 1.24 17.03 -9.17
N ILE A 40 1.87 17.14 -10.33
CA ILE A 40 1.24 17.49 -11.60
C ILE A 40 0.37 16.33 -12.06
N LYS A 41 0.88 15.09 -12.02
CA LYS A 41 0.12 13.88 -12.37
C LYS A 41 -1.18 13.81 -11.56
N LEU A 42 -1.09 13.90 -10.23
CA LEU A 42 -2.26 13.89 -9.34
C LEU A 42 -3.26 15.00 -9.65
N ARG A 43 -2.79 16.25 -9.78
CA ARG A 43 -3.67 17.40 -10.06
C ARG A 43 -4.38 17.26 -11.40
N ARG A 44 -3.66 16.82 -12.45
CA ARG A 44 -4.26 16.60 -13.78
C ARG A 44 -5.31 15.50 -13.73
N SER A 45 -4.99 14.34 -13.12
CA SER A 45 -5.95 13.24 -12.96
C SER A 45 -7.21 13.65 -12.21
N LEU A 46 -7.06 14.42 -11.13
CA LEU A 46 -8.20 14.89 -10.35
C LEU A 46 -8.98 16.02 -11.04
N ALA A 47 -8.34 16.84 -11.86
CA ALA A 47 -9.02 17.85 -12.67
C ALA A 47 -9.95 17.19 -13.70
N LEU A 48 -9.54 16.07 -14.31
CA LEU A 48 -10.34 15.33 -15.29
C LEU A 48 -11.65 14.78 -14.72
N ILE A 49 -11.74 14.59 -13.41
CA ILE A 49 -12.96 14.14 -12.70
C ILE A 49 -13.57 15.21 -11.80
N GLU A 50 -13.11 16.47 -11.91
CA GLU A 50 -13.60 17.60 -11.11
C GLU A 50 -13.46 17.40 -9.59
N ARG A 51 -12.42 16.67 -9.14
CA ARG A 51 -12.13 16.36 -7.72
C ARG A 51 -10.80 16.93 -7.24
N LEU A 52 -10.44 18.13 -7.73
CA LEU A 52 -9.24 18.85 -7.25
C LEU A 52 -9.25 19.10 -5.73
N ASP A 53 -10.43 19.09 -5.12
CA ASP A 53 -10.59 19.18 -3.66
C ASP A 53 -9.85 18.06 -2.90
N LEU A 54 -9.52 16.93 -3.56
CA LEU A 54 -8.85 15.79 -2.95
C LEU A 54 -7.32 15.88 -2.91
N VAL A 55 -6.69 16.79 -3.65
CA VAL A 55 -5.22 16.87 -3.81
C VAL A 55 -4.49 16.89 -2.46
N ASN A 56 -5.05 17.57 -1.47
CA ASN A 56 -4.47 17.74 -0.13
C ASN A 56 -5.30 17.08 0.99
N LYS A 57 -6.18 16.13 0.67
CA LYS A 57 -7.07 15.47 1.65
C LYS A 57 -6.79 13.99 1.85
N THR A 58 -5.97 13.38 1.00
CA THR A 58 -5.72 11.93 0.99
C THR A 58 -4.29 11.61 1.42
N LEU A 59 -4.02 10.32 1.69
CA LEU A 59 -2.68 9.84 2.02
C LEU A 59 -1.65 10.03 0.89
N LEU A 60 -2.06 10.41 -0.33
CA LEU A 60 -1.15 10.76 -1.42
C LEU A 60 -0.50 12.15 -1.23
N SER A 61 -1.05 12.98 -0.33
CA SER A 61 -0.47 14.27 0.04
C SER A 61 0.60 14.10 1.12
N THR A 62 1.75 14.75 0.93
CA THR A 62 2.89 14.76 1.87
C THR A 62 2.49 15.15 3.29
N ASP A 63 1.69 16.19 3.44
CA ASP A 63 1.35 16.72 4.76
C ASP A 63 0.38 15.79 5.49
N ILE A 64 -0.59 15.24 4.77
CA ILE A 64 -1.53 14.25 5.32
C ILE A 64 -0.78 12.98 5.71
N HIS A 65 0.09 12.46 4.84
CA HIS A 65 0.93 11.30 5.14
C HIS A 65 1.77 11.51 6.40
N LYS A 66 2.50 12.63 6.52
CA LYS A 66 3.32 12.94 7.70
C LYS A 66 2.50 12.96 8.98
N VAL A 67 1.32 13.58 8.97
CA VAL A 67 0.44 13.64 10.14
C VAL A 67 -0.03 12.24 10.54
N HIS A 68 -0.47 11.44 9.55
CA HIS A 68 -0.99 10.10 9.79
C HIS A 68 0.09 9.10 10.21
N SER A 69 1.27 9.15 9.57
CA SER A 69 2.48 8.41 9.94
C SER A 69 2.87 8.71 11.40
N LYS A 70 3.02 9.99 11.76
CA LYS A 70 3.38 10.40 13.12
C LYS A 70 2.38 9.89 14.15
N ARG A 71 1.08 10.06 13.91
CA ARG A 71 0.03 9.55 14.81
C ARG A 71 0.09 8.03 14.98
N LEU A 72 0.44 7.29 13.94
CA LEU A 72 0.59 5.84 14.00
C LEU A 72 1.87 5.43 14.75
N ALA A 73 3.00 6.11 14.49
CA ALA A 73 4.24 5.95 15.27
C ALA A 73 3.98 6.16 16.76
N ASP A 74 3.30 7.24 17.14
CA ASP A 74 3.00 7.56 18.53
C ASP A 74 2.18 6.44 19.19
N ARG A 75 1.21 5.85 18.48
CA ARG A 75 0.45 4.69 18.98
C ARG A 75 1.34 3.47 19.22
N TYR A 76 2.22 3.17 18.27
CA TYR A 76 3.15 2.04 18.39
C TYR A 76 4.11 2.22 19.56
N ILE A 77 4.76 3.38 19.64
CA ILE A 77 5.72 3.73 20.69
C ILE A 77 5.04 3.74 22.06
N ASN A 78 3.85 4.32 22.17
CA ASN A 78 3.12 4.37 23.44
C ASN A 78 2.75 2.96 23.93
N LYS A 79 2.27 2.06 23.07
CA LYS A 79 1.98 0.68 23.47
C LYS A 79 3.27 -0.06 23.83
N TRP A 80 4.34 0.13 23.05
CA TRP A 80 5.64 -0.50 23.30
C TRP A 80 6.22 -0.07 24.65
N ASN A 81 6.23 1.23 24.94
CA ASN A 81 6.75 1.76 26.20
C ASN A 81 5.95 1.27 27.41
N LYS A 82 4.61 1.20 27.30
CA LYS A 82 3.78 0.60 28.35
C LYS A 82 4.12 -0.87 28.59
N PHE A 83 4.30 -1.65 27.52
CA PHE A 83 4.68 -3.05 27.61
C PHE A 83 6.07 -3.23 28.26
N LYS A 84 7.07 -2.48 27.78
CA LYS A 84 8.43 -2.49 28.35
C LYS A 84 8.44 -2.17 29.82
N LYS A 85 7.78 -1.08 30.22
CA LYS A 85 7.67 -0.67 31.61
C LYS A 85 7.07 -1.79 32.46
N SER A 86 5.96 -2.38 32.01
CA SER A 86 5.34 -3.51 32.72
C SER A 86 6.29 -4.70 32.90
N LYS A 87 7.10 -5.05 31.89
CA LYS A 87 8.07 -6.14 31.99
C LYS A 87 9.23 -5.82 32.95
N ILE A 88 9.74 -4.60 32.91
CA ILE A 88 10.81 -4.14 33.79
C ILE A 88 10.33 -4.06 35.24
N ASP A 89 9.12 -3.55 35.46
CA ASP A 89 8.50 -3.46 36.79
C ASP A 89 8.27 -4.86 37.37
N SER A 90 7.78 -5.81 36.57
CA SER A 90 7.62 -7.21 36.98
C SER A 90 8.96 -7.88 37.32
N TRP A 91 10.02 -7.64 36.53
CA TRP A 91 11.36 -8.14 36.85
C TRP A 91 11.92 -7.52 38.14
N SER A 92 11.69 -6.22 38.36
CA SER A 92 12.18 -5.50 39.54
C SER A 92 11.54 -6.00 40.84
N LYS A 93 10.30 -6.51 40.77
CA LYS A 93 9.59 -7.13 41.89
C LYS A 93 10.07 -8.56 42.23
N LEU A 94 10.90 -9.18 41.40
CA LEU A 94 11.41 -10.52 41.69
C LEU A 94 12.39 -10.50 42.89
N PRO A 95 12.37 -11.55 43.74
CA PRO A 95 13.37 -11.74 44.79
C PRO A 95 14.81 -11.65 44.23
N LEU A 96 15.73 -11.07 45.02
CA LEU A 96 17.13 -10.88 44.62
C LEU A 96 17.80 -12.18 44.15
N LYS A 97 17.49 -13.31 44.80
CA LYS A 97 18.00 -14.64 44.42
C LYS A 97 17.62 -15.02 42.98
N ILE A 98 16.41 -14.68 42.54
CA ILE A 98 15.92 -14.95 41.17
C ILE A 98 16.49 -13.93 40.18
N ARG A 99 16.60 -12.65 40.55
CA ARG A 99 17.19 -11.61 39.68
C ARG A 99 18.65 -11.88 39.32
N LYS A 100 19.41 -12.58 40.17
CA LYS A 100 20.78 -13.00 39.86
C LYS A 100 20.86 -14.08 38.78
N GLN A 101 19.78 -14.84 38.58
CA GLN A 101 19.72 -15.94 37.61
C GLN A 101 19.05 -15.53 36.29
N ILE A 102 18.22 -14.48 36.31
CA ILE A 102 17.47 -14.01 35.14
C ILE A 102 17.98 -12.62 34.74
N PRO A 103 18.56 -12.47 33.54
CA PRO A 103 19.07 -11.19 33.09
C PRO A 103 17.95 -10.15 33.03
N LYS A 104 18.30 -8.89 33.31
CA LYS A 104 17.36 -7.78 33.19
C LYS A 104 16.87 -7.70 31.74
N PRO A 105 15.55 -7.59 31.49
CA PRO A 105 15.02 -7.44 30.15
C PRO A 105 15.64 -6.24 29.43
N ASN A 106 16.15 -6.46 28.21
CA ASN A 106 16.63 -5.41 27.32
C ASN A 106 15.67 -5.20 26.14
N ASP A 107 15.73 -4.03 25.51
CA ASP A 107 14.79 -3.60 24.46
C ASP A 107 14.78 -4.57 23.26
N CYS A 108 15.97 -4.97 22.79
CA CYS A 108 16.14 -5.86 21.63
C CYS A 108 15.54 -7.25 21.88
N GLY A 109 15.86 -7.88 23.02
CA GLY A 109 15.34 -9.20 23.39
C GLY A 109 13.83 -9.19 23.56
N LEU A 110 13.30 -8.16 24.24
CA LEU A 110 11.85 -8.00 24.36
C LEU A 110 11.19 -7.84 22.98
N ALA A 111 11.75 -7.04 22.09
CA ALA A 111 11.17 -6.82 20.76
C ALA A 111 11.20 -8.11 19.92
N SER A 112 12.32 -8.85 19.95
CA SER A 112 12.48 -10.11 19.23
C SER A 112 11.46 -11.17 19.66
N SER A 113 11.08 -11.22 20.94
CA SER A 113 10.08 -12.17 21.46
C SER A 113 8.63 -11.68 21.34
N HIS A 114 8.39 -10.37 21.40
CA HIS A 114 7.03 -9.83 21.62
C HIS A 114 6.48 -8.93 20.52
N LEU A 115 7.26 -8.59 19.49
CA LEU A 115 6.79 -7.80 18.36
C LEU A 115 6.91 -8.57 17.05
N ARG A 116 5.91 -8.46 16.19
CA ARG A 116 5.97 -8.94 14.82
C ARG A 116 5.49 -7.88 13.84
N PHE A 117 6.15 -7.79 12.70
CA PHE A 117 5.59 -7.14 11.53
C PHE A 117 4.73 -8.15 10.78
N PHE A 118 3.51 -7.76 10.46
CA PHE A 118 2.51 -8.61 9.85
C PHE A 118 2.07 -8.03 8.51
N THR A 119 2.19 -8.84 7.47
CA THR A 119 1.66 -8.58 6.12
C THR A 119 0.60 -9.61 5.79
N LEU A 120 -0.53 -9.14 5.26
CA LEU A 120 -1.62 -9.96 4.75
C LEU A 120 -2.07 -9.47 3.37
N ILE A 121 -1.90 -10.28 2.34
CA ILE A 121 -2.42 -10.01 1.00
C ILE A 121 -3.80 -10.65 0.89
N ASP A 122 -4.81 -9.81 0.70
CA ASP A 122 -6.20 -10.23 0.75
C ASP A 122 -6.74 -10.65 -0.61
N SER A 123 -6.71 -9.71 -1.55
CA SER A 123 -7.41 -9.85 -2.82
C SER A 123 -6.84 -8.93 -3.88
N VAL A 124 -7.17 -9.26 -5.13
CA VAL A 124 -7.00 -8.38 -6.27
C VAL A 124 -8.40 -8.06 -6.80
N THR A 125 -8.66 -6.81 -7.18
CA THR A 125 -9.92 -6.36 -7.80
C THR A 125 -9.61 -5.56 -9.06
N GLU A 126 -10.62 -5.32 -9.89
CA GLU A 126 -10.55 -4.33 -10.95
C GLU A 126 -10.21 -2.93 -10.40
N VAL A 127 -9.69 -2.03 -11.25
CA VAL A 127 -9.43 -0.63 -10.88
C VAL A 127 -10.76 0.14 -10.85
N ASN A 128 -11.54 -0.15 -9.82
CA ASN A 128 -12.80 0.49 -9.50
C ASN A 128 -12.89 0.71 -7.99
N HIS A 129 -12.95 1.97 -7.57
CA HIS A 129 -12.94 2.34 -6.16
C HIS A 129 -14.14 1.78 -5.39
N LYS A 130 -15.31 1.57 -6.02
CA LYS A 130 -16.50 1.05 -5.33
C LYS A 130 -16.36 -0.43 -5.01
N SER A 131 -15.95 -1.22 -6.00
CA SER A 131 -15.69 -2.66 -5.81
C SER A 131 -14.56 -2.89 -4.81
N ALA A 132 -13.45 -2.16 -4.97
CA ALA A 132 -12.32 -2.23 -4.06
C ALA A 132 -12.68 -1.81 -2.62
N LEU A 133 -13.51 -0.78 -2.43
CA LEU A 133 -14.01 -0.41 -1.09
C LEU A 133 -14.81 -1.55 -0.45
N GLY A 134 -15.61 -2.27 -1.24
CA GLY A 134 -16.32 -3.47 -0.78
C GLY A 134 -15.37 -4.55 -0.26
N ALA A 135 -14.32 -4.85 -1.04
CA ALA A 135 -13.28 -5.80 -0.65
C ALA A 135 -12.52 -5.34 0.61
N VAL A 136 -12.14 -4.06 0.72
CA VAL A 136 -11.52 -3.49 1.92
C VAL A 136 -12.39 -3.65 3.16
N LYS A 137 -13.70 -3.34 3.06
CA LYS A 137 -14.63 -3.51 4.19
C LYS A 137 -14.75 -4.97 4.63
N LYS A 138 -14.80 -5.90 3.67
CA LYS A 138 -14.84 -7.34 3.92
C LYS A 138 -13.55 -7.80 4.61
N MET A 139 -12.39 -7.47 4.05
CA MET A 139 -11.09 -7.78 4.64
C MET A 139 -10.99 -7.27 6.08
N LYS A 140 -11.34 -6.00 6.32
CA LYS A 140 -11.33 -5.42 7.66
C LYS A 140 -12.19 -6.20 8.64
N THR A 141 -13.40 -6.57 8.23
CA THR A 141 -14.34 -7.30 9.07
C THR A 141 -13.80 -8.69 9.43
N GLU A 142 -13.34 -9.45 8.44
CA GLU A 142 -12.83 -10.81 8.65
C GLU A 142 -11.52 -10.81 9.46
N LEU A 143 -10.60 -9.88 9.18
CA LEU A 143 -9.36 -9.76 9.93
C LEU A 143 -9.61 -9.33 11.39
N LEU A 144 -10.53 -8.40 11.62
CA LEU A 144 -10.94 -8.02 12.98
C LEU A 144 -11.54 -9.20 13.76
N LYS A 145 -12.40 -10.01 13.11
CA LYS A 145 -12.95 -11.23 13.73
C LYS A 145 -11.81 -12.16 14.15
N LYS A 146 -10.86 -12.42 13.25
CA LYS A 146 -9.73 -13.31 13.51
C LYS A 146 -8.83 -12.79 14.63
N LEU A 147 -8.45 -11.52 14.60
CA LEU A 147 -7.64 -10.90 15.65
C LEU A 147 -8.31 -11.00 17.03
N LYS A 148 -9.62 -10.76 17.12
CA LYS A 148 -10.38 -10.82 18.38
C LYS A 148 -10.46 -12.21 18.99
N LEU A 149 -10.30 -13.29 18.21
CA LEU A 149 -10.28 -14.66 18.73
C LEU A 149 -9.02 -14.94 19.56
N HIS A 150 -7.93 -14.21 19.34
CA HIS A 150 -6.65 -14.42 20.04
C HIS A 150 -6.49 -13.43 21.19
N ARG A 151 -6.99 -13.80 22.37
CA ARG A 151 -6.84 -12.99 23.59
C ARG A 151 -5.36 -12.70 23.88
N GLY A 152 -5.06 -11.45 24.22
CA GLY A 152 -3.69 -10.99 24.51
C GLY A 152 -2.89 -10.59 23.27
N LEU A 153 -3.44 -10.73 22.06
CA LEU A 153 -2.86 -10.19 20.85
C LEU A 153 -3.32 -8.75 20.65
N TRP A 154 -2.39 -7.81 20.72
CA TRP A 154 -2.59 -6.45 20.26
C TRP A 154 -2.16 -6.33 18.80
N CYS A 155 -2.94 -5.62 18.01
CA CYS A 155 -2.65 -5.38 16.60
C CYS A 155 -3.09 -3.97 16.22
N VAL A 156 -2.19 -3.22 15.60
CA VAL A 156 -2.55 -1.97 14.90
C VAL A 156 -1.83 -1.96 13.56
N GLY A 157 -2.56 -1.60 12.50
CA GLY A 157 -2.01 -1.51 11.15
C GLY A 157 -2.95 -0.83 10.16
N VAL A 158 -2.57 -0.86 8.89
CA VAL A 158 -3.18 -0.14 7.77
C VAL A 158 -3.64 -1.14 6.72
N VAL A 159 -4.86 -0.96 6.22
CA VAL A 159 -5.25 -1.50 4.92
C VAL A 159 -4.74 -0.58 3.82
N GLU A 160 -3.99 -1.16 2.90
CA GLU A 160 -3.35 -0.50 1.77
C GLU A 160 -3.94 -1.04 0.46
N CYS A 161 -3.97 -0.19 -0.57
CA CYS A 161 -4.42 -0.58 -1.90
C CYS A 161 -3.45 -0.07 -2.95
N GLU A 162 -2.74 -0.97 -3.63
CA GLU A 162 -1.79 -0.66 -4.68
C GLU A 162 -2.41 -0.84 -6.07
N VAL A 163 -2.06 0.02 -7.04
CA VAL A 163 -2.30 -0.30 -8.45
C VAL A 163 -1.12 -1.13 -8.96
N ILE A 164 -1.44 -2.29 -9.53
CA ILE A 164 -0.47 -3.21 -10.11
C ILE A 164 -0.78 -3.43 -11.59
N SER A 165 0.23 -3.65 -12.42
CA SER A 165 0.05 -4.08 -13.81
C SER A 165 0.51 -5.52 -13.98
N LEU A 166 -0.43 -6.44 -14.15
CA LEU A 166 -0.11 -7.86 -14.38
C LEU A 166 0.59 -8.06 -15.72
N LYS A 167 0.17 -7.29 -16.74
CA LYS A 167 0.80 -7.31 -18.06
C LYS A 167 2.27 -6.98 -17.98
N MET A 168 2.61 -5.86 -17.35
CA MET A 168 4.00 -5.43 -17.24
C MET A 168 4.83 -6.38 -16.38
N MET A 169 4.29 -6.89 -15.26
CA MET A 169 4.97 -7.92 -14.47
C MET A 169 5.29 -9.17 -15.30
N LYS A 170 4.36 -9.61 -16.17
CA LYS A 170 4.56 -10.76 -17.07
C LYS A 170 5.58 -10.45 -18.17
N GLU A 171 5.59 -9.24 -18.72
CA GLU A 171 6.58 -8.82 -19.71
C GLU A 171 7.99 -8.82 -19.13
N ILE A 172 8.18 -8.26 -17.92
CA ILE A 172 9.48 -8.29 -17.21
C ILE A 172 9.92 -9.73 -16.92
N GLN A 173 8.97 -10.62 -16.59
CA GLN A 173 9.26 -12.05 -16.40
C GLN A 173 9.69 -12.72 -17.71
N ARG A 174 9.02 -12.45 -18.84
CA ARG A 174 9.34 -13.06 -20.14
C ARG A 174 10.76 -12.74 -20.60
N VAL A 175 11.24 -11.53 -20.32
CA VAL A 175 12.62 -11.12 -20.65
C VAL A 175 13.66 -11.61 -19.64
N GLY A 176 13.26 -12.40 -18.63
CA GLY A 176 14.16 -13.04 -17.66
C GLY A 176 14.83 -12.07 -16.68
N LYS A 177 14.40 -10.81 -16.61
CA LYS A 177 15.05 -9.77 -15.80
C LYS A 177 14.43 -9.56 -14.44
N ASN A 178 13.46 -10.37 -14.03
CA ASN A 178 12.73 -10.16 -12.78
C ASN A 178 13.53 -10.57 -11.53
N THR A 179 13.42 -9.75 -10.48
CA THR A 179 13.97 -10.08 -9.15
C THR A 179 13.13 -11.17 -8.48
N ASN A 180 13.66 -11.75 -7.41
CA ASN A 180 12.89 -12.70 -6.59
C ASN A 180 11.65 -12.03 -5.98
N SER A 181 11.72 -10.74 -5.64
CA SER A 181 10.58 -10.00 -5.11
C SER A 181 9.46 -9.85 -6.14
N GLU A 182 9.79 -9.52 -7.39
CA GLU A 182 8.84 -9.39 -8.50
C GLU A 182 8.23 -10.75 -8.89
N LYS A 183 9.05 -11.82 -8.96
CA LYS A 183 8.56 -13.20 -9.17
C LYS A 183 7.50 -13.59 -8.15
N ARG A 184 7.76 -13.28 -6.87
CA ARG A 184 6.82 -13.56 -5.78
C ARG A 184 5.53 -12.77 -5.92
N LYS A 185 5.63 -11.47 -6.24
CA LYS A 185 4.45 -10.61 -6.37
C LYS A 185 3.56 -11.06 -7.52
N LEU A 186 4.15 -11.33 -8.68
CA LEU A 186 3.42 -11.87 -9.83
C LEU A 186 2.75 -13.20 -9.47
N GLY A 187 3.45 -14.12 -8.81
CA GLY A 187 2.88 -15.41 -8.42
C GLY A 187 1.64 -15.30 -7.53
N VAL A 188 1.66 -14.40 -6.55
CA VAL A 188 0.48 -14.17 -5.68
C VAL A 188 -0.64 -13.48 -6.46
N CYS A 189 -0.32 -12.40 -7.18
CA CYS A 189 -1.34 -11.60 -7.87
C CYS A 189 -2.01 -12.38 -9.00
N ASP A 190 -1.27 -13.21 -9.73
CA ASP A 190 -1.83 -14.01 -10.84
C ASP A 190 -2.81 -15.09 -10.36
N VAL A 191 -2.56 -15.68 -9.19
CA VAL A 191 -3.49 -16.61 -8.52
C VAL A 191 -4.72 -15.87 -8.00
N LEU A 192 -4.53 -14.73 -7.33
CA LEU A 192 -5.65 -13.96 -6.79
C LEU A 192 -6.54 -13.33 -7.87
N ALA A 193 -5.97 -13.04 -9.05
CA ALA A 193 -6.71 -12.51 -10.20
C ALA A 193 -7.47 -13.57 -10.99
N THR A 194 -7.47 -14.85 -10.60
CA THR A 194 -8.16 -15.93 -11.33
C THR A 194 -9.65 -15.63 -11.53
N ASP A 195 -10.32 -15.09 -10.52
CA ASP A 195 -11.75 -14.75 -10.60
C ASP A 195 -12.00 -13.57 -11.57
N ILE A 196 -11.03 -12.65 -11.70
CA ILE A 196 -11.08 -11.50 -12.63
C ILE A 196 -10.89 -11.96 -14.08
N LYS A 197 -9.99 -12.91 -14.31
CA LYS A 197 -9.75 -13.52 -15.65
C LYS A 197 -11.00 -14.17 -16.23
N ASN A 198 -11.96 -14.57 -15.38
CA ASN A 198 -13.24 -15.16 -15.78
C ASN A 198 -14.39 -14.15 -15.81
N SER A 199 -14.10 -12.86 -15.65
CA SER A 199 -15.10 -11.79 -15.59
C SER A 199 -15.07 -10.88 -16.82
N ILE A 200 -15.96 -9.88 -16.85
CA ILE A 200 -15.93 -8.81 -17.86
C ILE A 200 -14.63 -7.99 -17.85
N TYR A 201 -13.87 -8.04 -16.76
CA TYR A 201 -12.60 -7.34 -16.57
C TYR A 201 -11.38 -8.17 -16.96
N ARG A 202 -11.57 -9.31 -17.65
CA ARG A 202 -10.47 -10.22 -18.03
C ARG A 202 -9.34 -9.60 -18.87
N ASN A 203 -9.65 -8.49 -19.54
CA ASN A 203 -8.72 -7.76 -20.41
C ASN A 203 -8.11 -6.53 -19.72
N GLU A 204 -8.41 -6.30 -18.44
CA GLU A 204 -7.80 -5.20 -17.68
C GLU A 204 -6.31 -5.51 -17.42
N ASP A 205 -5.44 -4.62 -17.90
CA ASP A 205 -3.99 -4.75 -17.74
C ASP A 205 -3.54 -4.40 -16.31
N SER A 206 -4.35 -3.59 -15.63
CA SER A 206 -4.09 -3.05 -14.30
C SER A 206 -5.19 -3.42 -13.32
N LEU A 207 -4.80 -3.65 -12.07
CA LEU A 207 -5.68 -4.12 -11.01
C LEU A 207 -5.34 -3.43 -9.68
N PHE A 208 -6.30 -3.40 -8.77
CA PHE A 208 -6.04 -3.05 -7.37
C PHE A 208 -5.62 -4.28 -6.58
N LEU A 209 -4.48 -4.21 -5.91
CA LEU A 209 -4.03 -5.16 -4.91
C LEU A 209 -4.37 -4.63 -3.52
N ILE A 210 -5.23 -5.36 -2.79
CA ILE A 210 -5.65 -5.01 -1.44
C ILE A 210 -4.88 -5.87 -0.44
N HIS A 211 -4.21 -5.21 0.50
CA HIS A 211 -3.41 -5.88 1.51
C HIS A 211 -3.36 -5.07 2.80
N PHE A 212 -2.82 -5.68 3.85
CA PHE A 212 -2.69 -5.10 5.16
C PHE A 212 -1.26 -5.23 5.64
N HIS A 213 -0.78 -4.18 6.29
CA HIS A 213 0.46 -4.19 7.04
C HIS A 213 0.23 -3.67 8.45
N GLY A 214 0.82 -4.32 9.46
CA GLY A 214 0.65 -3.90 10.84
C GLY A 214 1.71 -4.44 11.78
N VAL A 215 1.63 -3.96 13.01
CA VAL A 215 2.45 -4.44 14.13
C VAL A 215 1.57 -5.28 15.05
N LEU A 216 2.03 -6.49 15.35
CA LEU A 216 1.46 -7.35 16.37
C LEU A 216 2.32 -7.28 17.63
N LEU A 217 1.66 -7.26 18.79
CA LEU A 217 2.30 -7.39 20.10
C LEU A 217 1.59 -8.47 20.91
N SER A 218 2.35 -9.36 21.53
CA SER A 218 1.82 -10.40 22.43
C SER A 218 2.73 -10.61 23.63
N THR A 219 2.16 -10.94 24.78
CA THR A 219 2.92 -11.37 25.96
C THR A 219 3.50 -12.78 25.82
N LYS A 220 2.96 -13.60 24.92
CA LYS A 220 3.38 -14.98 24.64
C LYS A 220 3.71 -15.14 23.16
N GLU A 221 4.88 -15.70 22.86
CA GLU A 221 5.34 -15.89 21.48
C GLU A 221 4.46 -16.88 20.71
N GLU A 222 3.98 -17.93 21.37
CA GLU A 222 3.05 -18.94 20.82
C GLU A 222 1.77 -18.34 20.22
N THR A 223 1.32 -17.19 20.72
CA THR A 223 0.13 -16.51 20.20
C THR A 223 0.29 -16.12 18.73
N PHE A 224 1.51 -15.80 18.29
CA PHE A 224 1.77 -15.48 16.88
C PHE A 224 1.61 -16.71 15.98
N THR A 225 2.08 -17.87 16.43
CA THR A 225 1.92 -19.15 15.73
C THR A 225 0.45 -19.54 15.63
N LEU A 226 -0.28 -19.49 16.75
CA LEU A 226 -1.72 -19.78 16.78
C LEU A 226 -2.52 -18.85 15.88
N PHE A 227 -2.16 -17.56 15.84
CA PHE A 227 -2.78 -16.60 14.94
C PHE A 227 -2.48 -16.90 13.48
N ASN A 228 -1.22 -17.15 13.12
CA ASN A 228 -0.82 -17.56 11.77
C ASN A 228 -1.59 -18.79 11.30
N ASP A 229 -1.74 -19.81 12.14
CA ASP A 229 -2.46 -21.03 11.80
C ASP A 229 -3.96 -20.77 11.61
N SER A 230 -4.55 -19.91 12.43
CA SER A 230 -5.94 -19.47 12.29
C SER A 230 -6.20 -18.70 10.98
N LEU A 231 -5.23 -17.91 10.52
CA LEU A 231 -5.27 -17.24 9.22
C LEU A 231 -5.15 -18.25 8.08
N ARG A 232 -4.22 -19.21 8.16
CA ARG A 232 -3.98 -20.24 7.13
C ARG A 232 -5.15 -21.21 6.94
N LYS A 233 -5.98 -21.40 7.96
CA LYS A 233 -7.25 -22.13 7.87
C LYS A 233 -8.34 -21.36 7.07
N SER A 234 -8.16 -20.06 6.83
CA SER A 234 -9.09 -19.28 6.03
C SER A 234 -8.84 -19.52 4.54
N LYS A 235 -9.85 -20.05 3.82
CA LYS A 235 -9.79 -20.25 2.36
C LYS A 235 -9.46 -18.97 1.59
N GLN A 236 -9.75 -17.79 2.15
CA GLN A 236 -9.46 -16.50 1.54
C GLN A 236 -7.95 -16.18 1.53
N TRP A 237 -7.21 -16.61 2.55
CA TRP A 237 -5.80 -16.25 2.75
C TRP A 237 -4.84 -17.43 2.61
N SER A 238 -5.33 -18.53 2.05
CA SER A 238 -4.57 -19.74 1.73
C SER A 238 -4.62 -20.12 0.25
N LYS A 239 -5.03 -19.18 -0.63
CA LYS A 239 -5.09 -19.39 -2.08
C LYS A 239 -3.69 -19.43 -2.70
N ALA A 240 -2.78 -18.59 -2.23
CA ALA A 240 -1.43 -18.44 -2.77
C ALA A 240 -0.37 -18.49 -1.66
N PRO A 241 0.86 -18.98 -1.97
CA PRO A 241 1.96 -18.91 -1.03
C PRO A 241 2.26 -17.45 -0.66
N ARG A 242 2.66 -17.19 0.59
CA ARG A 242 3.05 -15.86 1.09
C ARG A 242 1.95 -14.79 1.11
N GLN A 243 0.66 -15.17 1.02
CA GLN A 243 -0.41 -14.24 1.39
C GLN A 243 -0.30 -13.77 2.85
N ILE A 244 0.30 -14.58 3.72
CA ILE A 244 0.49 -14.29 5.14
C ILE A 244 1.98 -14.31 5.45
N GLU A 245 2.51 -13.20 5.96
CA GLU A 245 3.86 -13.13 6.52
C GLU A 245 3.82 -12.47 7.90
N ILE A 246 4.32 -13.18 8.91
CA ILE A 246 4.50 -12.67 10.28
C ILE A 246 5.97 -12.83 10.62
N LYS A 247 6.70 -11.72 10.65
CA LYS A 247 8.17 -11.69 10.79
C LYS A 247 8.57 -10.91 12.02
N LYS A 248 9.77 -11.18 12.55
CA LYS A 248 10.40 -10.30 13.55
C LYS A 248 10.67 -8.93 12.93
N LEU A 249 10.86 -7.92 13.78
CA LEU A 249 11.27 -6.59 13.31
C LEU A 249 12.70 -6.64 12.74
N SER A 250 13.03 -5.72 11.84
CA SER A 250 14.38 -5.66 11.28
C SER A 250 15.40 -5.25 12.35
N GLU A 251 16.51 -5.97 12.44
CA GLU A 251 17.58 -5.67 13.41
C GLU A 251 18.57 -4.65 12.84
N SER A 252 18.60 -4.46 11.53
CA SER A 252 19.51 -3.53 10.84
C SER A 252 18.87 -2.80 9.66
N PHE A 253 19.50 -1.69 9.24
CA PHE A 253 19.23 -1.00 7.98
C PHE A 253 20.55 -0.41 7.45
N GLY A 254 20.92 -0.72 6.21
CA GLY A 254 22.20 -0.28 5.62
C GLY A 254 23.42 -0.71 6.46
N GLY A 255 23.40 -1.90 7.04
CA GLY A 255 24.48 -2.44 7.89
C GLY A 255 24.54 -1.88 9.32
N LYS A 256 23.71 -0.88 9.66
CA LYS A 256 23.66 -0.30 11.02
C LYS A 256 22.53 -0.91 11.84
N GLY A 257 22.80 -1.19 13.12
CA GLY A 257 21.79 -1.66 14.08
C GLY A 257 20.65 -0.66 14.25
N LYS A 258 19.42 -1.17 14.33
CA LYS A 258 18.20 -0.35 14.37
C LYS A 258 17.46 -0.54 15.69
N THR A 259 17.22 0.55 16.42
CA THR A 259 16.45 0.49 17.67
C THR A 259 15.00 0.08 17.40
N THR A 260 14.31 -0.48 18.40
CA THR A 260 12.90 -0.84 18.25
C THR A 260 12.04 0.40 17.96
N ASP A 261 12.30 1.52 18.63
CA ASP A 261 11.62 2.78 18.37
C ASP A 261 11.81 3.26 16.92
N ARG A 262 13.04 3.14 16.37
CA ARG A 262 13.29 3.50 14.97
C ARG A 262 12.57 2.54 14.01
N ASN A 263 12.54 1.24 14.31
CA ASN A 263 11.74 0.27 13.56
C ASN A 263 10.26 0.66 13.51
N LEU A 264 9.65 0.95 14.66
CA LEU A 264 8.23 1.30 14.74
C LEU A 264 7.92 2.60 13.98
N LYS A 265 8.81 3.60 14.04
CA LYS A 265 8.69 4.83 13.24
C LYS A 265 8.77 4.54 11.75
N ASP A 266 9.79 3.81 11.31
CA ASP A 266 9.97 3.51 9.89
C ASP A 266 8.83 2.64 9.34
N ILE A 267 8.34 1.67 10.11
CA ILE A 267 7.14 0.90 9.77
C ILE A 267 5.94 1.83 9.60
N SER A 268 5.71 2.75 10.55
CA SER A 268 4.56 3.67 10.46
C SER A 268 4.60 4.55 9.21
N THR A 269 5.78 5.04 8.81
CA THR A 269 5.99 5.80 7.57
C THR A 269 5.73 4.92 6.35
N TYR A 270 6.30 3.71 6.33
CA TYR A 270 6.16 2.76 5.25
C TYR A 270 4.69 2.39 4.99
N ILE A 271 3.93 1.97 6.01
CA ILE A 271 2.57 1.43 5.81
C ILE A 271 1.50 2.51 5.62
N THR A 272 1.81 3.79 5.84
CA THR A 272 0.84 4.89 5.67
C THR A 272 0.92 5.56 4.29
N LYS A 273 1.74 5.01 3.39
CA LYS A 273 2.05 5.57 2.08
C LYS A 273 0.89 5.61 1.07
N GLY A 274 -0.27 5.05 1.41
CA GLY A 274 -1.46 5.08 0.60
C GLY A 274 -1.38 4.21 -0.66
N GLY A 275 -0.65 3.08 -0.63
CA GLY A 275 -0.62 2.17 -1.77
C GLY A 275 0.37 2.54 -2.85
N ASN A 276 1.30 3.43 -2.54
CA ASN A 276 2.18 4.02 -3.52
C ASN A 276 3.58 4.18 -2.96
N ASP A 277 4.62 4.11 -3.79
CA ASP A 277 5.99 4.29 -3.28
C ASP A 277 6.28 5.75 -2.93
N TRP A 278 7.13 5.96 -1.93
CA TRP A 278 7.51 7.30 -1.47
C TRP A 278 9.00 7.48 -1.59
N CYS A 279 9.41 8.51 -2.33
CA CYS A 279 10.80 8.94 -2.42
C CYS A 279 10.85 10.44 -2.12
N PHE A 280 11.79 10.88 -1.28
CA PHE A 280 11.94 12.28 -0.83
C PHE A 280 10.64 12.99 -0.43
N ASN A 281 9.81 12.34 0.39
CA ASN A 281 8.52 12.87 0.86
C ASN A 281 7.47 13.10 -0.25
N LYS A 282 7.56 12.42 -1.41
CA LYS A 282 6.57 12.51 -2.50
C LYS A 282 6.08 11.11 -2.89
N SER A 283 4.77 10.97 -3.15
CA SER A 283 4.19 9.73 -3.67
C SER A 283 4.54 9.53 -5.15
N TYR A 284 5.01 8.36 -5.55
CA TYR A 284 5.37 7.98 -6.92
C TYR A 284 4.20 7.31 -7.63
N LEU A 285 3.44 8.02 -8.47
CA LEU A 285 2.23 7.48 -9.12
C LEU A 285 2.55 6.52 -10.28
N ARG A 286 3.24 5.43 -9.96
CA ARG A 286 3.72 4.38 -10.85
C ARG A 286 3.26 3.00 -10.37
N TYR A 287 3.18 2.03 -11.28
CA TYR A 287 2.87 0.66 -10.92
C TYR A 287 3.95 0.05 -10.03
N LYS A 288 3.53 -0.64 -8.98
CA LYS A 288 4.45 -1.34 -8.08
C LYS A 288 4.69 -2.78 -8.55
N ILE A 289 5.80 -3.02 -9.23
CA ILE A 289 6.14 -4.32 -9.84
C ILE A 289 6.66 -5.39 -8.85
N GLY A 290 7.17 -4.98 -7.69
CA GLY A 290 7.67 -5.87 -6.62
C GLY A 290 7.00 -5.61 -5.26
N PHE A 291 7.24 -6.48 -4.27
CA PHE A 291 6.79 -6.24 -2.88
C PHE A 291 7.73 -5.29 -2.15
N GLU A 292 9.03 -5.51 -2.36
CA GLU A 292 10.14 -4.74 -1.83
C GLU A 292 10.76 -3.96 -2.99
N LEU A 293 11.22 -2.74 -2.72
CA LEU A 293 12.33 -2.18 -3.48
C LEU A 293 13.55 -2.93 -2.96
N ASP A 294 14.28 -3.66 -3.80
CA ASP A 294 15.58 -4.21 -3.39
C ASP A 294 16.49 -3.01 -3.06
N ASP A 295 16.65 -2.77 -1.75
CA ASP A 295 17.07 -1.51 -1.12
C ASP A 295 18.56 -1.20 -1.30
N SER A 296 18.86 0.11 -1.42
CA SER A 296 19.97 0.89 -0.82
C SER A 296 20.54 1.97 -1.74
N GLU A 297 20.43 1.81 -3.06
CA GLU A 297 21.07 2.72 -4.03
C GLU A 297 20.09 3.62 -4.80
N VAL A 298 18.79 3.37 -4.74
CA VAL A 298 17.82 4.25 -5.40
C VAL A 298 17.55 5.45 -4.50
N ILE A 299 18.41 6.45 -4.65
CA ILE A 299 18.30 7.70 -3.92
C ILE A 299 17.36 8.67 -4.62
N ASP A 300 17.23 8.67 -5.96
CA ASP A 300 16.39 9.61 -6.71
C ASP A 300 15.69 9.01 -7.94
N GLU A 301 14.87 9.83 -8.63
CA GLU A 301 14.16 9.45 -9.87
C GLU A 301 15.12 8.94 -10.93
N THR A 302 16.24 9.63 -11.09
CA THR A 302 17.28 9.33 -12.08
C THR A 302 17.91 7.98 -11.82
N THR A 303 18.20 7.64 -10.57
CA THR A 303 18.82 6.37 -10.18
C THR A 303 17.85 5.20 -10.32
N TRP A 304 16.56 5.43 -10.04
CA TRP A 304 15.53 4.43 -10.28
C TRP A 304 15.35 4.17 -11.78
N VAL A 305 15.29 5.25 -12.59
CA VAL A 305 15.22 5.16 -14.05
C VAL A 305 16.46 4.44 -14.56
N LEU A 306 17.67 4.84 -14.16
CA LEU A 306 18.95 4.21 -14.52
C LEU A 306 19.02 2.71 -14.20
N LYS A 307 18.36 2.24 -13.11
CA LYS A 307 18.29 0.81 -12.79
C LYS A 307 17.27 0.05 -13.62
N ASN A 308 16.15 0.66 -13.98
CA ASN A 308 15.03 -0.05 -14.60
C ASN A 308 14.94 0.13 -16.12
N TRP A 309 15.55 1.17 -16.69
CA TRP A 309 15.37 1.52 -18.10
C TRP A 309 15.83 0.41 -19.05
N ARG A 310 16.92 -0.30 -18.72
CA ARG A 310 17.43 -1.42 -19.52
C ARG A 310 16.55 -2.67 -19.45
N ARG A 311 15.53 -2.72 -18.59
CA ARG A 311 14.79 -3.96 -18.25
C ARG A 311 13.61 -4.23 -19.16
N SER A 312 13.10 -3.21 -19.87
CA SER A 312 12.06 -3.33 -20.90
C SER A 312 12.56 -2.71 -22.21
N GLU A 313 12.02 -3.12 -23.35
CA GLU A 313 12.26 -2.43 -24.63
C GLU A 313 11.63 -1.04 -24.65
N GLN A 314 10.44 -0.90 -24.05
CA GLN A 314 9.73 0.38 -23.93
C GLN A 314 10.53 1.38 -23.07
N LEU A 315 10.99 0.92 -21.91
CA LEU A 315 11.84 1.73 -21.02
C LEU A 315 13.22 2.06 -21.63
N ARG A 316 13.69 1.27 -22.61
CA ARG A 316 14.93 1.56 -23.36
C ARG A 316 14.76 2.71 -24.35
N LYS A 317 13.63 2.72 -25.08
CA LYS A 317 13.28 3.82 -25.98
C LYS A 317 13.09 5.13 -25.20
N GLU A 318 12.46 5.06 -24.01
CA GLU A 318 12.26 6.19 -23.09
C GLU A 318 13.54 6.89 -22.61
N HIS A 319 14.66 6.18 -22.43
CA HIS A 319 15.94 6.79 -22.01
C HIS A 319 16.62 7.57 -23.15
N SER A 320 16.34 7.24 -24.41
CA SER A 320 17.01 7.84 -25.57
C SER A 320 16.34 9.11 -26.11
N GLU A 321 15.09 9.41 -25.74
CA GLU A 321 14.30 10.47 -26.37
C GLU A 321 13.40 11.22 -25.34
N ASP A 322 13.52 12.55 -25.26
CA ASP A 322 12.61 13.40 -24.49
C ASP A 322 11.20 13.40 -25.11
N GLY A 323 10.15 13.33 -24.27
CA GLY A 323 8.74 13.38 -24.72
C GLY A 323 8.03 12.02 -24.83
N ILE A 324 8.68 10.92 -24.46
CA ILE A 324 8.06 9.58 -24.46
C ILE A 324 7.15 9.36 -23.24
N GLU A 325 6.06 8.61 -23.46
CA GLU A 325 5.17 8.07 -22.42
C GLU A 325 5.95 7.26 -21.35
N ASP A 326 5.72 7.58 -20.07
CA ASP A 326 6.21 6.83 -18.90
C ASP A 326 5.37 5.56 -18.75
N SER A 327 5.84 4.45 -19.34
CA SER A 327 5.14 3.17 -19.33
C SER A 327 4.92 2.57 -17.94
N LEU A 328 5.70 3.03 -16.96
CA LEU A 328 5.56 2.68 -15.55
C LEU A 328 4.55 3.56 -14.81
N SER A 329 4.15 4.68 -15.40
CA SER A 329 3.14 5.57 -14.83
C SER A 329 1.76 4.92 -14.85
N MET A 330 1.05 5.10 -13.75
CA MET A 330 -0.40 4.95 -13.78
C MET A 330 -0.98 6.00 -14.74
N THR A 331 -2.06 5.61 -15.43
CA THR A 331 -2.92 6.48 -16.21
C THR A 331 -3.67 7.46 -15.32
N PRO A 332 -4.21 8.55 -15.88
CA PRO A 332 -5.04 9.47 -15.12
C PRO A 332 -6.26 8.82 -14.48
N SER A 333 -6.90 7.88 -15.18
CA SER A 333 -8.04 7.12 -14.65
C SER A 333 -7.67 6.31 -13.41
N GLU A 334 -6.55 5.59 -13.43
CA GLU A 334 -6.10 4.76 -12.30
C GLU A 334 -5.73 5.62 -11.08
N ILE A 335 -5.05 6.75 -11.30
CA ILE A 335 -4.72 7.71 -10.24
C ILE A 335 -5.98 8.27 -9.61
N ALA A 336 -6.99 8.61 -10.44
CA ALA A 336 -8.27 9.12 -9.97
C ALA A 336 -8.99 8.09 -9.12
N GLU A 337 -9.13 6.85 -9.62
CA GLU A 337 -9.75 5.73 -8.91
C GLU A 337 -9.03 5.40 -7.59
N LEU A 338 -7.68 5.37 -7.59
CA LEU A 338 -6.89 5.16 -6.38
C LEU A 338 -7.14 6.28 -5.35
N THR A 339 -7.16 7.54 -5.80
CA THR A 339 -7.38 8.68 -4.91
C THR A 339 -8.79 8.66 -4.30
N LEU A 340 -9.80 8.35 -5.11
CA LEU A 340 -11.18 8.19 -4.65
C LEU A 340 -11.31 7.06 -3.62
N LEU A 341 -10.66 5.92 -3.89
CA LEU A 341 -10.65 4.79 -2.96
C LEU A 341 -9.99 5.18 -1.63
N ILE A 342 -8.80 5.79 -1.64
CA ILE A 342 -8.11 6.23 -0.43
C ILE A 342 -8.97 7.19 0.39
N ASP A 343 -9.59 8.18 -0.26
CA ASP A 343 -10.49 9.12 0.40
C ASP A 343 -11.67 8.40 1.08
N GLN A 344 -12.30 7.46 0.38
CA GLN A 344 -13.43 6.70 0.91
C GLN A 344 -13.03 5.79 2.07
N ILE A 345 -11.88 5.10 1.98
CA ILE A 345 -11.36 4.27 3.07
C ILE A 345 -11.04 5.14 4.29
N MET A 346 -10.36 6.28 4.10
CA MET A 346 -10.09 7.23 5.19
C MET A 346 -11.40 7.66 5.85
N SER A 347 -12.42 7.97 5.06
CA SER A 347 -13.72 8.47 5.50
C SER A 347 -14.63 7.43 6.14
N LEU A 348 -14.21 6.16 6.25
CA LEU A 348 -14.97 5.14 7.01
C LEU A 348 -15.13 5.49 8.50
N ASN A 349 -14.38 6.47 9.01
CA ASN A 349 -14.62 7.07 10.31
C ASN A 349 -14.41 8.59 10.30
N ARG A 350 -15.00 9.30 11.29
CA ARG A 350 -14.94 10.76 11.41
C ARG A 350 -13.52 11.32 11.53
N THR A 351 -12.59 10.54 12.10
CA THR A 351 -11.20 10.95 12.30
C THR A 351 -10.33 10.79 11.05
N ARG A 352 -10.91 10.38 9.91
CA ARG A 352 -10.21 10.05 8.67
C ARG A 352 -9.15 8.95 8.81
N THR A 353 -9.29 8.08 9.82
CA THR A 353 -8.41 6.93 10.08
C THR A 353 -9.10 5.61 9.73
N GLY A 354 -10.11 5.66 8.85
CA GLY A 354 -10.92 4.53 8.48
C GLY A 354 -10.15 3.40 7.78
N TYR A 355 -8.92 3.63 7.35
CA TYR A 355 -7.99 2.61 6.84
C TYR A 355 -7.31 1.78 7.94
N LEU A 356 -7.37 2.21 9.20
CA LEU A 356 -6.73 1.48 10.30
C LEU A 356 -7.55 0.26 10.75
N ILE A 357 -6.85 -0.81 11.10
CA ILE A 357 -7.38 -1.93 11.90
C ILE A 357 -6.66 -1.88 13.24
N SER A 358 -7.41 -1.95 14.33
CA SER A 358 -6.89 -1.83 15.70
C SER A 358 -7.63 -2.76 16.64
N THR A 359 -6.90 -3.56 17.43
CA THR A 359 -7.46 -4.49 18.44
C THR A 359 -6.53 -4.61 19.65
N GLY A 360 -7.08 -5.07 20.80
CA GLY A 360 -6.30 -5.37 22.01
C GLY A 360 -5.91 -4.14 22.84
N SER A 361 -6.72 -3.07 22.79
CA SER A 361 -6.56 -1.82 23.54
C SER A 361 -6.10 -2.06 24.97
#